data_AF-A0A9P9JPJ5-F1
#
_entry.id   AF-A0A9P9JPJ5-F1
#
_cell.length_a   1.000
_cell.length_b   1.000
_cell.length_c   1.000
_cell.angle_alpha   90.00
_cell.angle_beta   90.00
_cell.angle_gamma   90.00
#
_symmetry.space_group_name_H-M   'P 1'
#
loop_
_entity.id
_entity.type
_entity.pdbx_description
1 polymer ?
#
loop_
_entity_poly.entity_id
_entity_poly.type
_entity_poly.pdbx_seq_one_letter_code
_entity_poly.pdbx_strand_id
1 'polypeptide(L)'
;MPSDARVLFMRPFNDRQISLTAYLSPRQRNPYFLLRMYHLGSPWFSLRGAHELCIARDSSSLQFWRWSPVDECSKLWASLSFMTWEEMVLLYCCFLSFKARNTLTVQIAPQELSLRGERKLFQARIDDDGSRHSLIVYEDTMTKGIRLHAAVWDGALRQCPVWTAFVTHQSASSTWMKRVSKFKVRLADIQLYVFCQDYQQQNQRRGSAGAFEICFVSEEASKRFRELFAPPVTESIITIETTEKTEKS
;
A
#
# COMPACT_ATOMS: atom_id res chain seq x y z
N MET A 1 -17.88 -22.28 4.37
CA MET A 1 -16.76 -21.92 5.28
C MET A 1 -16.94 -22.73 6.56
N PRO A 2 -15.87 -23.23 7.21
CA PRO A 2 -15.98 -23.89 8.52
C PRO A 2 -16.64 -22.97 9.56
N SER A 3 -17.43 -23.53 10.48
CA SER A 3 -18.19 -22.77 11.48
C SER A 3 -17.33 -22.04 12.51
N ASP A 4 -16.09 -22.49 12.70
CA ASP A 4 -15.07 -22.00 13.63
C ASP A 4 -14.01 -21.12 12.93
N ALA A 5 -14.20 -20.77 11.66
CA ALA A 5 -13.29 -19.92 10.92
C ALA A 5 -13.40 -18.45 11.36
N ARG A 6 -12.26 -17.81 11.63
CA ARG A 6 -12.19 -16.38 11.92
C ARG A 6 -12.17 -15.59 10.61
N VAL A 7 -13.28 -14.91 10.30
CA VAL A 7 -13.36 -13.97 9.17
C VAL A 7 -12.44 -12.77 9.43
N LEU A 8 -11.62 -12.42 8.44
CA LEU A 8 -10.74 -11.25 8.48
C LEU A 8 -11.42 -10.06 7.80
N PHE A 9 -11.97 -10.28 6.61
CA PHE A 9 -12.83 -9.31 5.93
C PHE A 9 -13.74 -10.00 4.91
N MET A 10 -14.79 -9.29 4.51
CA MET A 10 -15.63 -9.63 3.37
C MET A 10 -15.78 -8.40 2.49
N ARG A 11 -15.53 -8.54 1.19
CA ARG A 11 -15.65 -7.48 0.20
C ARG A 11 -16.63 -7.88 -0.91
N PRO A 12 -17.79 -7.21 -1.04
CA PRO A 12 -18.67 -7.40 -2.18
C PRO A 12 -18.15 -6.67 -3.42
N PHE A 13 -18.52 -7.18 -4.59
CA PHE A 13 -18.26 -6.60 -5.91
C PHE A 13 -19.55 -6.73 -6.76
N ASN A 14 -19.72 -5.84 -7.74
CA ASN A 14 -20.82 -5.84 -8.70
C ASN A 14 -22.19 -6.01 -8.02
N ASP A 15 -22.59 -5.05 -7.18
CA ASP A 15 -23.87 -5.09 -6.46
C ASP A 15 -24.11 -6.39 -5.67
N ARG A 16 -23.05 -6.91 -5.05
CA ARG A 16 -23.02 -8.16 -4.25
C ARG A 16 -23.22 -9.44 -5.07
N GLN A 17 -23.22 -9.37 -6.40
CA GLN A 17 -23.19 -10.55 -7.27
C GLN A 17 -21.94 -11.39 -7.02
N ILE A 18 -20.82 -10.74 -6.70
CA ILE A 18 -19.58 -11.39 -6.30
C ILE A 18 -19.23 -10.94 -4.88
N SER A 19 -18.68 -11.84 -4.06
CA SER A 19 -18.08 -11.46 -2.78
C SER A 19 -16.83 -12.29 -2.51
N LEU A 20 -15.74 -11.61 -2.17
CA LEU A 20 -14.51 -12.22 -1.68
C LEU A 20 -14.50 -12.18 -0.15
N THR A 21 -14.33 -13.33 0.48
CA THR A 21 -14.17 -13.43 1.94
C THR A 21 -12.78 -13.98 2.25
N ALA A 22 -12.00 -13.25 3.05
CA ALA A 22 -10.75 -13.76 3.58
C ALA A 22 -10.96 -14.23 5.03
N TYR A 23 -10.44 -15.40 5.38
CA TYR A 23 -10.57 -15.96 6.72
C TYR A 23 -9.34 -16.79 7.10
N LEU A 24 -9.13 -16.98 8.40
CA LEU A 24 -8.10 -17.89 8.92
C LEU A 24 -8.68 -19.28 9.15
N SER A 25 -7.97 -20.31 8.71
CA SER A 25 -8.35 -21.69 8.98
C SER A 25 -8.30 -21.98 10.49
N PRO A 26 -9.26 -22.72 11.05
CA PRO A 26 -9.30 -22.96 12.50
C PRO A 26 -8.10 -23.74 13.02
N ARG A 27 -7.63 -24.72 12.23
CA ARG A 27 -6.57 -25.66 12.64
C ARG A 27 -5.17 -25.05 12.56
N GLN A 28 -4.84 -24.43 11.43
CA GLN A 28 -3.48 -23.97 11.14
C GLN A 28 -3.35 -22.45 11.13
N ARG A 29 -4.47 -21.71 11.31
CA ARG A 29 -4.53 -20.25 11.19
C ARG A 29 -3.94 -19.75 9.86
N ASN A 30 -3.98 -20.58 8.82
CA ASN A 30 -3.52 -20.20 7.49
C ASN A 30 -4.63 -19.42 6.78
N PRO A 31 -4.31 -18.33 6.07
CA PRO A 31 -5.29 -17.52 5.37
C PRO A 31 -5.81 -18.19 4.10
N TYR A 32 -7.14 -18.15 3.95
CA TYR A 32 -7.89 -18.62 2.79
C TYR A 32 -8.80 -17.53 2.24
N PHE A 33 -9.08 -17.64 0.94
CA PHE A 33 -9.98 -16.78 0.20
C PHE A 33 -11.13 -17.61 -0.38
N LEU A 34 -12.36 -17.24 0.00
CA LEU A 34 -13.59 -17.79 -0.52
C LEU A 34 -14.23 -16.76 -1.44
N LEU A 35 -14.35 -17.11 -2.72
CA LEU A 35 -15.15 -16.39 -3.69
C LEU A 35 -16.55 -16.99 -3.71
N ARG A 36 -17.56 -16.13 -3.56
CA ARG A 36 -18.96 -16.45 -3.87
C ARG A 36 -19.38 -15.62 -5.07
N MET A 37 -20.01 -16.25 -6.05
CA MET A 37 -20.62 -15.56 -7.19
C MET A 37 -22.04 -16.06 -7.42
N TYR A 38 -22.97 -15.18 -7.79
CA TYR A 38 -24.30 -15.60 -8.23
C TYR A 38 -24.29 -15.83 -9.75
N HIS A 39 -24.77 -16.99 -10.16
CA HIS A 39 -24.95 -17.33 -11.56
C HIS A 39 -26.32 -17.99 -11.73
N LEU A 40 -27.17 -17.39 -12.59
CA LEU A 40 -28.56 -17.83 -12.81
C LEU A 40 -29.36 -17.99 -11.50
N GLY A 41 -29.23 -17.02 -10.59
CA GLY A 41 -29.93 -17.01 -9.29
C GLY A 41 -29.35 -17.95 -8.23
N SER A 42 -28.37 -18.80 -8.57
CA SER A 42 -27.76 -19.75 -7.64
C SER A 42 -26.35 -19.30 -7.21
N PRO A 43 -25.97 -19.44 -5.93
CA PRO A 43 -24.63 -19.11 -5.48
C PRO A 43 -23.64 -20.24 -5.82
N TRP A 44 -22.53 -19.86 -6.43
CA TRP A 44 -21.36 -20.68 -6.70
C TRP A 44 -20.22 -20.27 -5.79
N PHE A 45 -19.43 -21.24 -5.36
CA PHE A 45 -18.34 -21.02 -4.41
C PHE A 45 -17.03 -21.57 -4.96
N SER A 46 -15.95 -20.84 -4.72
CA SER A 46 -14.59 -21.29 -5.02
C SER A 46 -13.66 -20.88 -3.89
N LEU A 47 -12.88 -21.83 -3.39
CA LEU A 47 -12.02 -21.66 -2.21
C LEU A 47 -10.56 -21.93 -2.57
N ARG A 48 -9.65 -21.04 -2.18
CA ARG A 48 -8.19 -21.23 -2.32
C ARG A 48 -7.44 -20.65 -1.13
N GLY A 49 -6.37 -21.31 -0.71
CA GLY A 49 -5.40 -20.78 0.24
C GLY A 49 -4.58 -19.65 -0.38
N ALA A 50 -4.13 -18.69 0.44
CA ALA A 50 -3.26 -17.61 -0.05
C ALA A 50 -1.97 -18.12 -0.71
N HIS A 51 -1.44 -19.25 -0.21
CA HIS A 51 -0.24 -19.91 -0.71
C HIS A 51 -0.42 -20.54 -2.11
N GLU A 52 -1.66 -20.81 -2.53
CA GLU A 52 -1.98 -21.45 -3.83
C GLU A 52 -2.16 -20.44 -4.97
N LEU A 53 -2.24 -19.15 -4.63
CA LEU A 53 -2.60 -18.08 -5.55
C LEU A 53 -1.40 -17.21 -5.86
N CYS A 54 -1.31 -16.73 -7.10
CA CYS A 54 -0.43 -15.63 -7.49
C CYS A 54 -1.26 -14.38 -7.79
N ILE A 55 -0.76 -13.19 -7.46
CA ILE A 55 -1.46 -11.93 -7.70
C ILE A 55 -0.77 -11.07 -8.76
N ALA A 56 -1.55 -10.46 -9.64
CA ALA A 56 -1.09 -9.46 -10.60
C ALA A 56 -2.12 -8.36 -10.76
N ARG A 57 -1.67 -7.14 -11.05
CA ARG A 57 -2.56 -6.04 -11.44
C ARG A 57 -2.69 -5.99 -12.95
N ASP A 58 -3.92 -5.81 -13.39
CA ASP A 58 -4.27 -5.47 -14.76
C ASP A 58 -5.23 -4.25 -14.75
N SER A 59 -4.72 -3.09 -15.18
CA SER A 59 -5.43 -1.81 -15.12
C SER A 59 -6.01 -1.50 -13.71
N SER A 60 -7.34 -1.41 -13.57
CA SER A 60 -8.05 -1.21 -12.30
C SER A 60 -8.46 -2.53 -11.60
N SER A 61 -7.92 -3.66 -12.03
CA SER A 61 -8.27 -4.98 -11.52
C SER A 61 -7.09 -5.72 -10.88
N LEU A 62 -7.39 -6.55 -9.88
CA LEU A 62 -6.47 -7.57 -9.38
C LEU A 62 -6.88 -8.93 -9.92
N GLN A 63 -5.94 -9.57 -10.59
CA GLN A 63 -6.05 -10.92 -11.10
C GLN A 63 -5.35 -11.88 -10.16
N PHE A 64 -6.08 -12.92 -9.78
CA PHE A 64 -5.59 -14.02 -8.97
C PHE A 64 -5.48 -15.24 -9.85
N TRP A 65 -4.28 -15.81 -9.91
CA TRP A 65 -3.94 -16.95 -10.75
C TRP A 65 -3.65 -18.16 -9.87
N ARG A 66 -3.88 -19.36 -10.39
CA ARG A 66 -3.54 -20.62 -9.74
C ARG A 66 -2.89 -21.57 -10.73
N TRP A 67 -2.06 -22.48 -10.25
CA TRP A 67 -1.63 -23.61 -11.07
C TRP A 67 -2.80 -24.60 -11.26
N SER A 68 -2.94 -25.17 -12.45
CA SER A 68 -3.84 -26.29 -12.73
C SER A 68 -2.99 -27.54 -12.96
N PRO A 69 -3.00 -28.53 -12.05
CA PRO A 69 -2.27 -29.77 -12.26
C PRO A 69 -2.76 -30.57 -13.47
N VAL A 70 -4.06 -30.45 -13.80
CA VAL A 70 -4.69 -31.18 -14.92
C VAL A 70 -4.26 -30.63 -16.27
N ASP A 71 -4.12 -29.30 -16.37
CA ASP A 71 -3.80 -28.62 -17.63
C ASP A 71 -2.33 -28.17 -17.71
N GLU A 72 -1.56 -28.48 -16.66
CA GLU A 72 -0.14 -28.12 -16.51
C GLU A 72 0.17 -26.65 -16.83
N CYS A 73 -0.74 -25.75 -16.45
CA CYS A 73 -0.59 -24.32 -16.72
C CYS A 73 -1.22 -23.43 -15.65
N SER A 74 -0.86 -22.15 -15.68
CA SER A 74 -1.50 -21.12 -14.87
C SER A 74 -2.89 -20.79 -15.41
N LYS A 75 -3.89 -20.82 -14.54
CA LYS A 75 -5.29 -20.46 -14.85
C LYS A 75 -5.75 -19.31 -13.98
N LEU A 76 -6.52 -18.40 -14.58
CA LEU A 76 -7.17 -17.32 -13.86
C LEU A 76 -8.20 -17.93 -12.90
N TRP A 77 -8.08 -17.59 -11.62
CA TRP A 77 -9.03 -17.96 -10.58
C TRP A 77 -10.08 -16.87 -10.38
N ALA A 78 -9.66 -15.61 -10.32
CA ALA A 78 -10.55 -14.46 -10.19
C ALA A 78 -9.93 -13.21 -10.82
N SER A 79 -10.76 -12.35 -11.41
CA SER A 79 -10.41 -10.98 -11.77
C SER A 79 -11.40 -10.05 -11.07
N LEU A 80 -10.89 -9.21 -10.17
CA LEU A 80 -11.71 -8.33 -9.34
C LEU A 80 -11.40 -6.89 -9.72
N SER A 81 -12.39 -6.18 -10.25
CA SER A 81 -12.26 -4.77 -10.63
C SER A 81 -12.61 -3.85 -9.46
N PHE A 82 -11.85 -2.76 -9.34
CA PHE A 82 -11.98 -1.79 -8.27
C PHE A 82 -12.41 -0.44 -8.83
N MET A 83 -13.23 0.28 -8.06
CA MET A 83 -13.65 1.64 -8.42
C MET A 83 -12.53 2.65 -8.15
N THR A 84 -11.72 2.39 -7.13
CA THR A 84 -10.61 3.27 -6.74
C THR A 84 -9.30 2.51 -6.69
N TRP A 85 -8.21 3.21 -6.97
CA TRP A 85 -6.86 2.64 -6.88
C TRP A 85 -6.50 2.28 -5.43
N GLU A 86 -6.97 3.06 -4.47
CA GLU A 86 -6.74 2.87 -3.04
C GLU A 86 -7.29 1.53 -2.57
N GLU A 87 -8.53 1.21 -2.90
CA GLU A 87 -9.13 -0.08 -2.51
C GLU A 87 -8.42 -1.28 -3.12
N MET A 88 -7.94 -1.13 -4.37
CA MET A 88 -7.15 -2.14 -5.04
C MET A 88 -5.81 -2.36 -4.33
N VAL A 89 -5.10 -1.29 -3.99
CA VAL A 89 -3.85 -1.34 -3.20
C VAL A 89 -4.09 -2.02 -1.86
N LEU A 90 -5.19 -1.69 -1.17
CA LEU A 90 -5.51 -2.30 0.13
C LEU A 90 -5.71 -3.81 0.01
N LEU A 91 -6.45 -4.30 -1.00
CA LEU A 91 -6.59 -5.73 -1.19
C LEU A 91 -5.26 -6.40 -1.54
N TYR A 92 -4.45 -5.77 -2.39
CA TYR A 92 -3.12 -6.25 -2.74
C TYR A 92 -2.20 -6.39 -1.52
N CYS A 93 -2.12 -5.36 -0.68
CA CYS A 93 -1.31 -5.40 0.54
C CYS A 93 -1.83 -6.43 1.55
N CYS A 94 -3.15 -6.56 1.70
CA CYS A 94 -3.77 -7.64 2.50
C CYS A 94 -3.33 -9.01 1.99
N PHE A 95 -3.46 -9.26 0.68
CA PHE A 95 -3.08 -10.53 0.07
C PHE A 95 -1.61 -10.87 0.31
N LEU A 96 -0.70 -9.93 0.04
CA LEU A 96 0.73 -10.14 0.28
C LEU A 96 1.04 -10.43 1.74
N SER A 97 0.39 -9.71 2.65
CA SER A 97 0.57 -9.91 4.09
C SER A 97 0.14 -11.30 4.55
N PHE A 98 -0.94 -11.82 3.96
CA PHE A 98 -1.43 -13.17 4.19
C PHE A 98 -0.53 -14.22 3.57
N LYS A 99 -0.11 -14.03 2.31
CA LYS A 99 0.76 -14.98 1.62
C LYS A 99 2.13 -15.09 2.29
N ALA A 100 2.74 -13.97 2.67
CA ALA A 100 4.06 -13.95 3.32
C ALA A 100 4.08 -14.59 4.71
N ARG A 101 2.96 -14.55 5.44
CA ARG A 101 2.83 -15.17 6.78
C ARG A 101 2.21 -16.56 6.76
N ASN A 102 1.89 -17.10 5.59
CA ASN A 102 1.31 -18.43 5.46
C ASN A 102 2.42 -19.48 5.54
N THR A 103 2.28 -20.45 6.46
CA THR A 103 3.30 -21.49 6.69
C THR A 103 3.45 -22.45 5.51
N LEU A 104 2.50 -22.45 4.58
CA LEU A 104 2.51 -23.27 3.37
C LEU A 104 3.09 -22.52 2.17
N THR A 105 3.40 -21.22 2.30
CA THR A 105 4.06 -20.47 1.23
C THR A 105 5.53 -20.82 1.19
N VAL A 106 5.96 -21.49 0.12
CA VAL A 106 7.37 -21.83 -0.13
C VAL A 106 8.14 -20.59 -0.61
N GLN A 107 7.56 -19.87 -1.57
CA GLN A 107 8.17 -18.68 -2.17
C GLN A 107 7.09 -17.74 -2.70
N ILE A 108 7.36 -16.43 -2.62
CA ILE A 108 6.57 -15.41 -3.32
C ILE A 108 7.34 -15.00 -4.57
N ALA A 109 6.68 -14.99 -5.73
CA ALA A 109 7.35 -14.61 -6.96
C ALA A 109 7.72 -13.11 -6.91
N PRO A 110 8.91 -12.69 -7.39
CA PRO A 110 9.33 -11.29 -7.36
C PRO A 110 8.34 -10.32 -8.01
N GLN A 111 7.60 -10.79 -9.03
CA GLN A 111 6.58 -10.01 -9.73
C GLN A 111 5.36 -9.73 -8.84
N GLU A 112 5.06 -10.57 -7.86
CA GLU A 112 3.98 -10.34 -6.91
C GLU A 112 4.37 -9.27 -5.87
N LEU A 113 5.65 -9.09 -5.59
CA LEU A 113 6.18 -8.11 -4.62
C LEU A 113 6.17 -6.67 -5.14
N SER A 114 5.79 -6.45 -6.40
CA SER A 114 5.57 -5.11 -6.94
C SER A 114 4.20 -5.01 -7.60
N LEU A 115 3.45 -3.98 -7.24
CA LEU A 115 2.17 -3.70 -7.89
C LEU A 115 2.45 -2.98 -9.21
N ARG A 116 2.13 -3.63 -10.33
CA ARG A 116 2.30 -3.03 -11.65
C ARG A 116 1.56 -1.68 -11.72
N GLY A 117 2.04 -0.75 -12.55
CA GLY A 117 1.43 0.57 -12.69
C GLY A 117 1.71 1.51 -11.52
N GLU A 118 2.62 1.15 -10.61
CA GLU A 118 3.15 2.08 -9.61
C GLU A 118 4.62 2.38 -9.89
N ARG A 119 4.98 3.66 -9.80
CA ARG A 119 6.36 4.13 -9.86
C ARG A 119 6.86 4.39 -8.45
N LYS A 120 8.04 3.85 -8.13
CA LYS A 120 8.73 4.17 -6.87
C LYS A 120 9.40 5.53 -6.97
N LEU A 121 8.99 6.47 -6.15
CA LEU A 121 9.55 7.82 -6.08
C LEU A 121 10.66 7.95 -5.04
N PHE A 122 10.55 7.19 -3.94
CA PHE A 122 11.48 7.26 -2.82
C PHE A 122 11.54 5.94 -2.08
N GLN A 123 12.70 5.65 -1.48
CA GLN A 123 12.87 4.55 -0.54
C GLN A 123 13.93 4.90 0.51
N ALA A 124 13.65 4.59 1.77
CA ALA A 124 14.59 4.73 2.88
C ALA A 124 14.29 3.75 4.01
N ARG A 125 15.23 3.64 4.95
CA ARG A 125 15.04 2.92 6.21
C ARG A 125 14.46 3.86 7.26
N ILE A 126 13.47 3.35 8.00
CA ILE A 126 12.88 4.01 9.15
C ILE A 126 12.93 3.07 10.35
N ASP A 127 12.99 3.65 11.55
CA ASP A 127 12.71 2.95 12.79
C ASP A 127 11.27 3.31 13.20
N ASP A 128 10.41 2.31 13.27
CA ASP A 128 8.97 2.44 13.47
C ASP A 128 8.48 1.27 14.32
N ASP A 129 7.83 1.60 15.42
CA ASP A 129 7.30 0.66 16.42
C ASP A 129 8.36 -0.29 16.99
N GLY A 130 9.54 0.26 17.29
CA GLY A 130 10.69 -0.50 17.81
C GLY A 130 11.34 -1.42 16.77
N SER A 131 10.88 -1.42 15.53
CA SER A 131 11.35 -2.27 14.44
C SER A 131 11.90 -1.46 13.27
N ARG A 132 12.81 -2.05 12.50
CA ARG A 132 13.33 -1.42 11.29
C ARG A 132 12.49 -1.77 10.08
N HIS A 133 12.05 -0.76 9.35
CA HIS A 133 11.20 -0.93 8.16
C HIS A 133 11.78 -0.21 6.95
N SER A 134 11.43 -0.70 5.76
CA SER A 134 11.60 0.03 4.51
C SER A 134 10.39 0.93 4.30
N LEU A 135 10.57 2.24 4.34
CA LEU A 135 9.59 3.21 3.86
C LEU A 135 9.78 3.43 2.37
N ILE A 136 8.70 3.33 1.61
CA ILE A 136 8.67 3.51 0.16
C ILE A 136 7.54 4.50 -0.18
N VAL A 137 7.81 5.44 -1.09
CA VAL A 137 6.77 6.29 -1.68
C VAL A 137 6.49 5.80 -3.09
N TYR A 138 5.23 5.45 -3.34
CA TYR A 138 4.76 5.04 -4.66
C TYR A 138 3.82 6.10 -5.22
N GLU A 139 3.85 6.25 -6.54
CA GLU A 139 2.88 7.02 -7.32
C GLU A 139 2.22 6.10 -8.34
N ASP A 140 0.90 6.08 -8.37
CA ASP A 140 0.14 5.37 -9.39
C ASP A 140 0.25 6.09 -10.74
N THR A 141 0.59 5.36 -11.79
CA THR A 141 0.88 5.96 -13.09
C THR A 141 -0.36 6.57 -13.75
N MET A 142 -1.55 6.03 -13.45
CA MET A 142 -2.82 6.41 -14.07
C MET A 142 -3.49 7.56 -13.31
N THR A 143 -3.71 7.39 -12.01
CA THR A 143 -4.41 8.34 -11.15
C THR A 143 -3.52 9.44 -10.59
N LYS A 144 -2.18 9.26 -10.66
CA LYS A 144 -1.18 10.08 -9.97
C LYS A 144 -1.32 10.08 -8.44
N GLY A 145 -2.12 9.17 -7.88
CA GLY A 145 -2.27 8.99 -6.45
C GLY A 145 -0.93 8.62 -5.81
N ILE A 146 -0.61 9.22 -4.66
CA ILE A 146 0.63 8.95 -3.93
C ILE A 146 0.30 8.14 -2.67
N ARG A 147 1.07 7.10 -2.41
CA ARG A 147 1.01 6.34 -1.16
C ARG A 147 2.36 6.19 -0.49
N LEU A 148 2.33 6.26 0.83
CA LEU A 148 3.41 5.83 1.70
C LEU A 148 3.21 4.34 2.02
N HIS A 149 4.29 3.58 1.99
CA HIS A 149 4.26 2.15 2.22
C HIS A 149 5.42 1.75 3.13
N ALA A 150 5.10 1.17 4.28
CA ALA A 150 6.09 0.52 5.12
C ALA A 150 6.03 -0.99 4.94
N ALA A 151 7.19 -1.58 4.74
CA ALA A 151 7.38 -3.02 4.65
C ALA A 151 8.53 -3.47 5.54
N VAL A 152 8.51 -4.74 5.94
CA VAL A 152 9.59 -5.36 6.72
C VAL A 152 10.91 -5.22 5.95
N TRP A 153 11.95 -4.75 6.64
CA TRP A 153 13.24 -4.42 6.03
C TRP A 153 14.04 -5.68 5.62
N ASP A 154 14.12 -6.66 6.52
CA ASP A 154 14.98 -7.84 6.38
C ASP A 154 14.33 -9.12 6.94
N GLY A 155 15.07 -10.23 6.87
CA GLY A 155 14.61 -11.54 7.31
C GLY A 155 13.60 -12.21 6.36
N ALA A 156 12.97 -13.28 6.85
CA ALA A 156 12.06 -14.12 6.06
C ALA A 156 10.81 -13.38 5.57
N LEU A 157 10.41 -12.31 6.26
CA LEU A 157 9.25 -11.49 5.91
C LEU A 157 9.62 -10.23 5.13
N ARG A 158 10.86 -10.09 4.65
CA ARG A 158 11.30 -8.92 3.88
C ARG A 158 10.30 -8.55 2.77
N GLN A 159 10.00 -7.26 2.64
CA GLN A 159 8.98 -6.69 1.74
C GLN A 159 7.51 -7.02 2.08
N CYS A 160 7.24 -7.76 3.15
CA CYS A 160 5.88 -7.95 3.64
C CYS A 160 5.30 -6.61 4.12
N PRO A 161 4.10 -6.22 3.68
CA PRO A 161 3.46 -4.99 4.13
C PRO A 161 3.27 -4.95 5.66
N VAL A 162 3.60 -3.80 6.25
CA VAL A 162 3.30 -3.47 7.66
C VAL A 162 2.11 -2.50 7.69
N TRP A 163 2.21 -1.40 6.96
CA TRP A 163 1.11 -0.46 6.74
C TRP A 163 1.25 0.27 5.40
N THR A 164 0.13 0.81 4.93
CA THR A 164 0.11 1.77 3.81
C THR A 164 -0.73 2.97 4.20
N ALA A 165 -0.43 4.13 3.63
CA ALA A 165 -1.20 5.34 3.83
C ALA A 165 -1.27 6.13 2.53
N PHE A 166 -2.43 6.69 2.23
CA PHE A 166 -2.64 7.49 1.03
C PHE A 166 -2.43 8.97 1.35
N VAL A 167 -1.68 9.65 0.49
CA VAL A 167 -1.54 11.10 0.53
C VAL A 167 -2.73 11.65 -0.23
N THR A 168 -3.67 12.26 0.49
CA THR A 168 -4.90 12.83 -0.09
C THR A 168 -4.86 14.36 -0.03
N HIS A 169 -6.01 15.01 0.07
CA HIS A 169 -6.14 16.47 0.14
C HIS A 169 -5.28 17.15 1.23
N GLN A 170 -4.90 16.46 2.30
CA GLN A 170 -4.12 17.04 3.39
C GLN A 170 -2.77 17.59 2.91
N SER A 171 -2.19 17.05 1.84
CA SER A 171 -0.89 17.53 1.32
C SER A 171 -0.92 18.94 0.73
N ALA A 172 -2.12 19.51 0.49
CA ALA A 172 -2.25 20.89 0.04
C ALA A 172 -1.96 21.91 1.16
N SER A 173 -2.09 21.51 2.43
CA SER A 173 -1.82 22.38 3.57
C SER A 173 -0.33 22.47 3.86
N SER A 174 0.28 23.65 3.90
CA SER A 174 1.72 23.80 4.22
C SER A 174 2.13 23.23 5.59
N THR A 175 1.18 23.00 6.49
CA THR A 175 1.43 22.43 7.82
C THR A 175 1.28 20.92 7.88
N TRP A 176 0.90 20.26 6.76
CA TRP A 176 0.68 18.81 6.72
C TRP A 176 1.94 18.02 7.02
N MET A 177 3.10 18.57 6.65
CA MET A 177 4.40 17.96 6.87
C MET A 177 5.31 18.93 7.61
N LYS A 178 5.84 18.50 8.76
CA LYS A 178 6.76 19.31 9.59
C LYS A 178 8.01 18.54 9.94
N ARG A 179 9.18 19.18 9.80
CA ARG A 179 10.44 18.65 10.37
C ARG A 179 10.39 18.81 11.88
N VAL A 180 10.52 17.71 12.62
CA VAL A 180 10.61 17.71 14.09
C VAL A 180 12.08 17.69 14.53
N SER A 181 12.92 16.93 13.82
CA SER A 181 14.38 16.91 14.05
C SER A 181 15.12 16.58 12.75
N LYS A 182 16.44 16.34 12.84
CA LYS A 182 17.24 15.89 11.69
C LYS A 182 16.79 14.56 11.10
N PHE A 183 16.20 13.71 11.93
CA PHE A 183 15.78 12.35 11.59
C PHE A 183 14.27 12.18 11.61
N LYS A 184 13.50 13.15 12.11
CA LYS A 184 12.06 13.00 12.33
C LYS A 184 11.24 13.97 11.48
N VAL A 185 10.26 13.40 10.77
CA VAL A 185 9.23 14.14 10.04
C VAL A 185 7.88 13.78 10.61
N ARG A 186 7.04 14.78 10.85
CA ARG A 186 5.67 14.62 11.34
C ARG A 186 4.69 14.92 10.23
N LEU A 187 3.68 14.06 10.11
CA LEU A 187 2.58 14.13 9.14
C LEU A 187 1.26 14.35 9.88
N ALA A 188 0.53 15.38 9.52
CA ALA A 188 -0.83 15.63 9.99
C ALA A 188 -1.85 14.83 9.17
N ASP A 189 -2.96 14.46 9.81
CA ASP A 189 -4.16 13.92 9.17
C ASP A 189 -3.91 12.74 8.20
N ILE A 190 -2.92 11.92 8.50
CA ILE A 190 -2.62 10.71 7.74
C ILE A 190 -3.32 9.49 8.36
N GLN A 191 -4.08 8.79 7.54
CA GLN A 191 -4.73 7.54 7.91
C GLN A 191 -3.85 6.36 7.52
N LEU A 192 -3.49 5.52 8.50
CA LEU A 192 -2.78 4.28 8.24
C LEU A 192 -3.76 3.13 8.06
N TYR A 193 -3.45 2.26 7.10
CA TYR A 193 -4.06 0.95 6.93
C TYR A 193 -3.01 -0.09 7.30
N VAL A 194 -3.23 -0.77 8.41
CA VAL A 194 -2.25 -1.67 9.04
C VAL A 194 -2.56 -3.12 8.68
N PHE A 195 -1.53 -3.88 8.30
CA PHE A 195 -1.62 -5.29 7.91
C PHE A 195 -0.84 -6.23 8.84
N CYS A 196 -0.16 -5.68 9.85
CA CYS A 196 0.53 -6.43 10.89
C CYS A 196 -0.26 -6.32 12.20
N GLN A 197 -0.63 -7.45 12.80
CA GLN A 197 -1.43 -7.45 14.04
C GLN A 197 -0.65 -6.86 15.23
N ASP A 198 0.66 -7.04 15.25
CA ASP A 198 1.51 -6.59 16.36
C ASP A 198 1.85 -5.10 16.27
N TYR A 199 1.58 -4.45 15.12
CA TYR A 199 1.90 -3.05 14.91
C TYR A 199 0.99 -2.11 15.71
N GLN A 200 1.60 -1.29 16.55
CA GLN A 200 0.93 -0.34 17.43
C GLN A 200 1.10 1.09 16.92
N GLN A 201 0.20 1.53 16.04
CA GLN A 201 0.29 2.88 15.43
C GLN A 201 0.34 4.02 16.47
N GLN A 202 -0.25 3.84 17.65
CA GLN A 202 -0.23 4.83 18.73
C GLN A 202 1.19 5.16 19.19
N ASN A 203 2.13 4.22 19.05
CA ASN A 203 3.52 4.45 19.42
C ASN A 203 4.14 5.56 18.58
N GLN A 204 3.64 5.80 17.37
CA GLN A 204 4.13 6.84 16.45
C GLN A 204 3.20 8.05 16.35
N ARG A 205 2.07 8.04 17.06
CA ARG A 205 1.17 9.18 17.13
C ARG A 205 1.64 10.10 18.27
N ARG A 206 1.71 11.41 18.02
CA ARG A 206 2.17 12.43 18.97
C ARG A 206 1.27 13.66 18.98
N GLY A 207 1.20 14.30 20.15
CA GLY A 207 0.42 15.51 20.38
C GLY A 207 -1.09 15.25 20.46
N SER A 208 -1.84 16.29 20.85
CA SER A 208 -3.30 16.23 21.00
C SER A 208 -4.03 15.92 19.69
N ALA A 209 -3.45 16.29 18.55
CA ALA A 209 -4.01 16.03 17.22
C ALA A 209 -3.66 14.63 16.65
N GLY A 210 -2.87 13.80 17.36
CA GLY A 210 -2.52 12.47 16.88
C GLY A 210 -1.73 12.47 15.57
N ALA A 211 -0.83 13.44 15.39
CA ALA A 211 0.02 13.51 14.20
C ALA A 211 1.00 12.33 14.17
N PHE A 212 1.24 11.78 12.99
CA PHE A 212 2.09 10.60 12.81
C PHE A 212 3.55 11.00 12.61
N GLU A 213 4.48 10.41 13.36
CA GLU A 213 5.91 10.67 13.23
C GLU A 213 6.64 9.53 12.53
N ILE A 214 7.40 9.89 11.50
CA ILE A 214 8.33 9.00 10.81
C ILE A 214 9.73 9.30 11.30
N CYS A 215 10.41 8.28 11.85
CA CYS A 215 11.80 8.37 12.29
C CYS A 215 12.72 7.69 11.26
N PHE A 216 13.45 8.49 10.49
CA PHE A 216 14.41 8.04 9.50
C PHE A 216 15.73 7.62 10.16
N VAL A 217 16.37 6.59 9.62
CA VAL A 217 17.69 6.15 10.07
C VAL A 217 18.81 7.12 9.63
N SER A 218 18.58 7.91 8.56
CA SER A 218 19.55 8.87 8.00
C SER A 218 18.94 10.27 7.85
N GLU A 219 19.74 11.30 8.10
CA GLU A 219 19.35 12.71 7.93
C GLU A 219 19.09 13.02 6.45
N GLU A 220 19.91 12.48 5.55
CA GLU A 220 19.77 12.61 4.11
C GLU A 220 18.44 12.02 3.62
N ALA A 221 18.03 10.88 4.18
CA ALA A 221 16.74 10.28 3.89
C ALA A 221 15.58 11.17 4.35
N SER A 222 15.66 11.72 5.56
CA SER A 222 14.66 12.67 6.08
C SER A 222 14.57 13.93 5.21
N LYS A 223 15.71 14.46 4.76
CA LYS A 223 15.78 15.62 3.87
C LYS A 223 15.11 15.34 2.53
N ARG A 224 15.54 14.28 1.81
CA ARG A 224 14.98 13.90 0.50
C ARG A 224 13.50 13.57 0.56
N PHE A 225 13.04 12.96 1.64
CA PHE A 225 11.62 12.69 1.83
C PHE A 225 10.79 13.98 1.84
N ARG A 226 11.27 15.04 2.52
CA ARG A 226 10.57 16.34 2.53
C ARG A 226 10.64 17.03 1.18
N GLU A 227 11.80 16.98 0.53
CA GLU A 227 12.01 17.57 -0.80
C GLU A 227 11.06 16.97 -1.85
N LEU A 228 10.75 15.67 -1.74
CA LEU A 228 9.79 14.99 -2.62
C LEU A 228 8.41 15.66 -2.62
N PHE A 229 8.00 16.25 -1.49
CA PHE A 229 6.71 16.89 -1.32
C PHE A 229 6.79 18.42 -1.26
N ALA A 230 7.97 19.00 -1.49
CA ALA A 230 8.12 20.43 -1.57
C ALA A 230 7.43 20.96 -2.84
N PRO A 231 6.77 22.13 -2.78
CA PRO A 231 6.25 22.75 -3.99
C PRO A 231 7.40 22.99 -4.99
N PRO A 232 7.16 22.84 -6.30
CA PRO A 232 8.16 23.15 -7.30
C PRO A 232 8.60 24.62 -7.14
N VAL A 233 9.91 24.84 -7.10
CA VAL A 233 10.48 26.19 -7.08
C VAL A 233 10.05 26.87 -8.38
N THR A 234 9.15 27.85 -8.28
CA THR A 234 8.79 28.67 -9.43
C THR A 234 10.00 29.54 -9.72
N GLU A 235 10.72 29.26 -10.80
CA GLU A 235 11.72 30.19 -11.33
C GLU A 235 10.96 31.45 -11.74
N SER A 236 10.93 32.44 -10.86
CA SER A 236 10.47 33.78 -11.20
C SER A 236 11.42 34.34 -12.26
N ILE A 237 10.94 34.40 -13.50
CA ILE A 237 11.57 35.12 -14.60
C ILE A 237 11.81 36.54 -14.12
N ILE A 238 13.07 36.91 -13.93
CA ILE A 238 13.46 38.30 -13.69
C ILE A 238 13.27 39.01 -15.02
N THR A 239 12.11 39.61 -15.22
CA THR A 239 11.91 40.61 -16.26
C THR A 239 12.72 41.84 -15.85
N ILE A 240 13.92 41.99 -16.41
CA ILE A 240 14.67 43.24 -16.29
C ILE A 240 13.95 44.25 -17.19
N GLU A 241 13.05 45.03 -16.58
CA GLU A 241 12.59 46.30 -17.13
C GLU A 241 13.82 47.21 -17.30
N THR A 242 14.26 47.36 -18.55
CA THR A 242 15.24 48.37 -18.93
C THR A 242 14.47 49.54 -19.53
N THR A 243 14.06 50.45 -18.67
CA THR A 243 13.47 51.77 -18.97
C THR A 243 13.47 52.50 -17.62
N GLU A 244 14.06 53.66 -17.38
CA GLU A 244 14.63 54.75 -18.15
C GLU A 244 15.61 55.49 -17.22
N LYS A 245 16.52 56.28 -17.80
CA LYS A 245 16.76 57.70 -17.50
C LYS A 245 18.18 58.10 -17.93
N THR A 246 18.50 59.25 -18.51
CA THR A 246 17.80 60.35 -19.21
C THR A 246 18.96 61.21 -19.75
N GLU A 247 18.70 61.87 -20.87
CA GLU A 247 19.38 63.02 -21.49
C GLU A 247 20.20 63.93 -20.55
N LYS A 248 21.34 64.43 -21.07
CA LYS A 248 21.71 65.87 -21.25
C LYS A 248 23.23 66.07 -21.14
N SER A 249 23.90 66.30 -22.27
CA SER A 249 24.43 67.61 -22.66
C SER A 249 25.08 67.56 -24.04
#